data_AF-A0AAE1J2B6-F1
#
_entry.id   AF-A0AAE1J2B6-F1
#
_cell.length_a   1.000
_cell.length_b   1.000
_cell.length_c   1.000
_cell.angle_alpha   90.00
_cell.angle_beta   90.00
_cell.angle_gamma   90.00
#
_symmetry.space_group_name_H-M   'P 1'
#
loop_
_entity.id
_entity.type
_entity.pdbx_description
1 polymer ?
#
loop_
_entity_poly.entity_id
_entity_poly.type
_entity_poly.pdbx_seq_one_letter_code
_entity_poly.pdbx_strand_id
1 'polypeptide(L)'
;MMGLKRVTLSLETSFTTRKMLFSFSLLVALYLLIFPLLLPNKSILVVSNFKFLHHPFSSSSSNKTRPANVSGIHNETLLTDVENIKNASLHVGEQSFQKGNSEDSNNRTVVTFSDSTLQRNSSDIVKGKCFSDEEHRNNTENSSFSPKIQNVGNFSEGKHEQDSIEKSNTSLTNPRKIGLYKDCDLFDGKWVRDDSKPLYPLGSCPHIDKSFNCHLHGRPDRDYTKWRWQPNGCDIPRLNATDFLERLRGQRLVYVGDSLNRNMWESMVCILRQSIGNKKRVYEITGRTEFKKKGVYSFRFEDYNCSVDFTVAPFMVRESSFRGKNGTFETLRLDLMDKAASTCQDAEIIVFNTGHWWTHDKTSRGEEYYQEGNHVHPKLDVLVAYRKALTTWAWWVDQNIDTNRTQVFFRGYSQSHFSGGQWNSGGQCDRESEPIFNETYLQRYPAKMRVAEEVMQKMTSPVSYMNITRLTDYRKDAHPSIYRMKHESEAEWNSQDCSHWCLPGVPDTWNELLYASLLQLGKGTWKSL
;
A
#
# COMPACT_ATOMS: atom_id res chain seq x y z
N MET A 1 -27.10 21.85 79.16
CA MET A 1 -25.70 22.29 79.31
C MET A 1 -24.87 21.41 78.37
N MET A 2 -24.61 21.77 77.10
CA MET A 2 -23.60 22.73 76.62
C MET A 2 -22.24 22.55 77.35
N GLY A 3 -21.08 22.37 76.71
CA GLY A 3 -20.73 22.41 75.29
C GLY A 3 -19.21 22.32 75.06
N LEU A 4 -18.84 22.45 73.79
CA LEU A 4 -17.56 22.87 73.19
C LEU A 4 -16.28 22.04 73.43
N LYS A 5 -15.88 21.29 72.39
CA LYS A 5 -14.48 21.19 71.91
C LYS A 5 -14.46 20.68 70.46
N ARG A 6 -14.65 21.58 69.50
CA ARG A 6 -14.24 21.44 68.09
C ARG A 6 -14.04 22.86 67.55
N VAL A 7 -13.07 23.02 66.66
CA VAL A 7 -12.61 24.26 65.99
C VAL A 7 -11.36 24.89 66.61
N THR A 8 -10.19 24.29 66.32
CA THR A 8 -8.86 24.98 66.32
C THR A 8 -7.83 24.18 65.49
N LEU A 9 -8.17 23.79 64.26
CA LEU A 9 -7.20 23.09 63.39
C LEU A 9 -7.30 23.43 61.88
N SER A 10 -8.09 24.43 61.48
CA SER A 10 -8.22 24.83 60.06
C SER A 10 -7.77 26.25 59.73
N LEU A 11 -7.12 26.97 60.66
CA LEU A 11 -6.68 28.36 60.43
C LEU A 11 -5.16 28.50 60.24
N GLU A 12 -4.33 27.58 60.76
CA GLU A 12 -2.87 27.64 60.57
C GLU A 12 -2.41 27.12 59.21
N THR A 13 -3.13 26.16 58.60
CA THR A 13 -2.77 25.62 57.29
C THR A 13 -3.07 26.55 56.11
N SER A 14 -3.93 27.57 56.29
CA SER A 14 -4.23 28.54 55.23
C SER A 14 -3.24 29.72 55.17
N PHE A 15 -2.48 29.99 56.23
CA PHE A 15 -1.58 31.14 56.29
C PHE A 15 -0.19 30.81 55.71
N THR A 16 0.25 29.55 55.82
CA THR A 16 1.55 29.08 55.33
C THR A 16 1.57 28.91 53.80
N THR A 17 0.47 28.45 53.21
CA THR A 17 0.36 28.23 51.74
C THR A 17 0.29 29.55 50.97
N ARG A 18 -0.30 30.61 51.55
CA ARG A 18 -0.30 31.95 50.94
C ARG A 18 1.07 32.62 50.97
N LYS A 19 1.90 32.40 52.00
CA LYS A 19 3.27 32.93 52.03
C LYS A 19 4.21 32.23 51.05
N MET A 20 4.02 30.93 50.81
CA MET A 20 4.81 30.14 49.85
C MET A 20 4.48 30.48 48.39
N LEU A 21 3.21 30.79 48.07
CA LEU A 21 2.82 31.20 46.71
C LEU A 21 3.32 32.61 46.36
N PHE A 22 3.33 33.54 47.32
CA PHE A 22 3.86 34.89 47.09
C PHE A 22 5.39 34.93 46.95
N SER A 23 6.14 34.08 47.67
CA SER A 23 7.60 34.02 47.55
C SER A 23 8.06 33.39 46.22
N PHE A 24 7.32 32.40 45.71
CA PHE A 24 7.63 31.74 44.44
C PHE A 24 7.36 32.66 43.24
N SER A 25 6.27 33.42 43.25
CA SER A 25 5.98 34.40 42.18
C SER A 25 7.00 35.56 42.14
N LEU A 26 7.51 36.00 43.30
CA LEU A 26 8.52 37.05 43.36
C LEU A 26 9.88 36.56 42.81
N LEU A 27 10.26 35.31 43.08
CA LEU A 27 11.49 34.69 42.57
C LEU A 27 11.46 34.47 41.05
N VAL A 28 10.32 34.06 40.50
CA VAL A 28 10.14 33.89 39.04
C VAL A 28 10.17 35.26 38.32
N ALA A 29 9.55 36.29 38.90
CA ALA A 29 9.59 37.64 38.34
C ALA A 29 11.01 38.25 38.40
N LEU A 30 11.77 38.01 39.47
CA LEU A 30 13.16 38.45 39.59
C LEU A 30 14.08 37.72 38.59
N TYR A 31 13.83 36.43 38.36
CA TYR A 31 14.59 35.62 37.40
C TYR A 31 14.36 36.09 35.96
N LEU A 32 13.12 36.39 35.57
CA LEU A 32 12.78 36.88 34.23
C LEU A 32 13.32 38.30 33.94
N LEU A 33 13.55 39.11 34.98
CA LEU A 33 14.13 40.44 34.84
C LEU A 33 15.67 40.45 34.80
N ILE A 34 16.32 39.49 35.47
CA ILE A 34 17.80 39.45 35.55
C ILE A 34 18.42 38.60 34.43
N PHE A 35 17.71 37.58 33.93
CA PHE A 35 18.22 36.67 32.90
C PHE A 35 18.65 37.35 31.57
N PRO A 36 17.97 38.41 31.08
CA PRO A 36 18.42 39.11 29.86
C PRO A 36 19.70 39.94 30.07
N LEU A 37 20.05 40.28 31.31
CA LEU A 37 21.20 41.13 31.65
C LEU A 37 22.51 40.35 31.86
N LEU A 38 22.45 39.01 31.89
CA LEU A 38 23.59 38.12 32.16
C LEU A 38 24.18 37.47 30.89
N LEU A 39 23.67 37.79 29.70
CA LEU A 39 24.23 37.29 28.44
C LEU A 39 25.34 38.24 27.94
N PRO A 40 26.61 37.81 27.88
CA PRO A 40 27.66 38.62 27.27
C PRO A 40 27.44 38.71 25.76
N ASN A 41 27.42 39.94 25.24
CA ASN A 41 27.51 40.23 23.80
C ASN A 41 28.72 39.49 23.21
N LYS A 42 28.48 38.40 22.47
CA LYS A 42 29.48 37.79 21.60
C LYS A 42 28.98 37.84 20.16
N SER A 43 29.75 38.59 19.37
CA SER A 43 29.69 38.72 17.94
C SER A 43 29.60 37.35 17.26
N ILE A 44 28.66 37.25 16.32
CA ILE A 44 28.43 36.09 15.46
C ILE A 44 29.59 35.99 14.46
N LEU A 45 30.42 34.95 14.60
CA LEU A 45 31.31 34.46 13.56
C LEU A 45 30.50 33.53 12.66
N VAL A 46 30.20 34.00 11.45
CA VAL A 46 29.60 33.23 10.36
C VAL A 46 30.68 32.30 9.79
N VAL A 47 30.52 30.99 9.99
CA VAL A 47 31.16 29.98 9.13
C VAL A 47 30.11 29.52 8.12
N SER A 48 30.29 29.96 6.89
CA SER A 48 29.56 29.56 5.70
C SER A 48 29.86 28.11 5.32
N ASN A 49 28.82 27.28 5.18
CA ASN A 49 28.54 26.48 3.98
C ASN A 49 27.42 25.47 4.23
N PHE A 50 26.22 25.76 3.75
CA PHE A 50 25.33 24.81 3.04
C PHE A 50 24.20 25.65 2.41
N LYS A 51 24.31 25.92 1.10
CA LYS A 51 23.28 26.63 0.32
C LYS A 51 22.20 25.63 -0.11
N PHE A 52 21.03 25.69 0.53
CA PHE A 52 19.77 25.42 -0.17
C PHE A 52 19.25 26.76 -0.70
N LEU A 53 19.22 26.90 -2.03
CA LEU A 53 18.60 28.04 -2.70
C LEU A 53 17.08 27.90 -2.63
N HIS A 54 16.47 28.61 -1.68
CA HIS A 54 15.13 29.15 -1.86
C HIS A 54 15.29 30.62 -2.23
N HIS A 55 14.82 31.00 -3.42
CA HIS A 55 14.43 32.39 -3.68
C HIS A 55 12.88 32.48 -3.69
N PRO A 56 12.33 33.54 -3.07
CA PRO A 56 10.89 33.77 -2.95
C PRO A 56 10.36 34.60 -4.13
N PHE A 57 9.03 34.64 -4.33
CA PHE A 57 8.28 35.90 -4.33
C PHE A 57 6.75 35.71 -4.47
N SER A 58 6.05 36.47 -3.63
CA SER A 58 4.85 37.27 -3.91
C SER A 58 3.49 36.57 -4.16
N SER A 59 2.71 36.46 -3.08
CA SER A 59 1.24 36.50 -3.12
C SER A 59 0.75 37.94 -2.96
N SER A 60 0.14 38.51 -3.99
CA SER A 60 -0.67 39.73 -3.88
C SER A 60 -2.13 39.35 -3.62
N SER A 61 -2.64 39.83 -2.49
CA SER A 61 -4.06 39.82 -2.14
C SER A 61 -4.78 40.96 -2.85
N SER A 62 -5.94 40.69 -3.45
CA SER A 62 -6.97 41.71 -3.67
C SER A 62 -8.34 41.15 -3.28
N ASN A 63 -8.94 41.78 -2.27
CA ASN A 63 -10.35 41.68 -1.93
C ASN A 63 -11.19 42.37 -3.01
N LYS A 64 -12.32 41.77 -3.41
CA LYS A 64 -13.63 42.47 -3.45
C LYS A 64 -14.82 41.56 -3.79
N THR A 65 -15.76 41.54 -2.84
CA THR A 65 -17.25 41.60 -2.97
C THR A 65 -18.06 40.47 -3.62
N ARG A 66 -19.27 40.33 -3.06
CA ARG A 66 -20.29 39.26 -3.11
C ARG A 66 -21.36 39.53 -4.21
N PRO A 67 -22.42 38.71 -4.38
CA PRO A 67 -22.71 37.96 -5.61
C PRO A 67 -23.93 38.47 -6.42
N ALA A 68 -24.08 37.95 -7.64
CA ALA A 68 -25.37 37.94 -8.35
C ALA A 68 -25.51 36.68 -9.23
N ASN A 69 -26.72 36.10 -9.19
CA ASN A 69 -27.21 35.03 -10.04
C ASN A 69 -27.13 35.39 -11.53
N VAL A 70 -27.02 34.38 -12.40
CA VAL A 70 -27.99 34.08 -13.49
C VAL A 70 -27.51 32.85 -14.29
N SER A 71 -28.51 32.04 -14.63
CA SER A 71 -28.56 30.88 -15.52
C SER A 71 -27.99 31.08 -16.93
N GLY A 72 -27.48 30.03 -17.56
CA GLY A 72 -27.30 30.02 -19.02
C GLY A 72 -26.49 28.84 -19.55
N ILE A 73 -27.18 27.95 -20.25
CA ILE A 73 -26.68 26.84 -21.07
C ILE A 73 -25.85 27.37 -22.25
N HIS A 74 -24.76 26.71 -22.64
CA HIS A 74 -24.46 26.36 -24.04
C HIS A 74 -23.24 25.43 -24.18
N ASN A 75 -23.44 24.35 -24.94
CA ASN A 75 -22.41 23.53 -25.59
C ASN A 75 -21.74 24.34 -26.72
N GLU A 76 -20.44 24.13 -26.95
CA GLU A 76 -19.91 23.89 -28.31
C GLU A 76 -18.45 23.39 -28.34
N THR A 77 -18.28 22.33 -29.11
CA THR A 77 -17.09 21.81 -29.81
C THR A 77 -16.52 22.81 -30.82
N LEU A 78 -15.19 22.86 -31.03
CA LEU A 78 -14.53 22.67 -32.34
C LEU A 78 -12.98 22.82 -32.34
N LEU A 79 -12.31 21.89 -33.06
CA LEU A 79 -11.22 22.04 -34.08
C LEU A 79 -9.95 22.87 -33.76
N THR A 80 -8.77 22.23 -33.69
CA THR A 80 -7.70 22.07 -34.73
C THR A 80 -7.07 23.36 -35.24
N ASP A 81 -5.74 23.44 -35.16
CA ASP A 81 -4.92 24.00 -36.25
C ASP A 81 -3.47 23.45 -36.20
N VAL A 82 -3.00 23.09 -37.39
CA VAL A 82 -1.64 22.67 -37.78
C VAL A 82 -1.18 23.65 -38.85
N GLU A 83 0.04 24.21 -38.73
CA GLU A 83 1.01 24.49 -39.81
C GLU A 83 2.21 25.28 -39.24
N ASN A 84 3.44 24.71 -39.24
CA ASN A 84 4.50 24.77 -40.26
C ASN A 84 5.20 26.13 -40.45
N ILE A 85 6.47 26.23 -40.02
CA ILE A 85 7.52 27.02 -40.72
C ILE A 85 8.83 26.23 -40.75
N LYS A 86 9.41 26.11 -41.95
CA LYS A 86 10.69 25.50 -42.30
C LYS A 86 11.82 26.54 -42.43
N ASN A 87 13.03 26.06 -42.15
CA ASN A 87 14.34 26.34 -42.77
C ASN A 87 15.04 27.71 -42.61
N ALA A 88 16.27 27.64 -42.05
CA ALA A 88 17.46 28.27 -42.63
C ALA A 88 18.70 27.40 -42.33
N SER A 89 19.61 27.30 -43.30
CA SER A 89 20.86 26.52 -43.29
C SER A 89 22.03 27.40 -43.75
N LEU A 90 23.26 26.86 -43.65
CA LEU A 90 24.61 27.36 -43.99
C LEU A 90 25.31 28.23 -42.91
N HIS A 91 26.60 28.08 -42.59
CA HIS A 91 27.73 27.64 -43.40
C HIS A 91 28.85 26.93 -42.60
N VAL A 92 29.59 26.10 -43.32
CA VAL A 92 30.82 25.35 -42.99
C VAL A 92 32.06 26.25 -42.87
N GLY A 93 33.02 25.84 -42.02
CA GLY A 93 34.43 26.23 -42.09
C GLY A 93 35.33 25.16 -41.45
N GLU A 94 36.00 24.36 -42.28
CA GLU A 94 37.09 23.46 -41.90
C GLU A 94 38.37 24.25 -41.58
N GLN A 95 39.15 23.80 -40.59
CA GLN A 95 40.60 23.67 -40.77
C GLN A 95 41.24 22.68 -39.77
N SER A 96 42.07 21.85 -40.38
CA SER A 96 42.86 20.68 -39.99
C SER A 96 44.19 21.00 -39.29
N PHE A 97 44.73 20.11 -38.43
CA PHE A 97 45.93 19.25 -38.64
C PHE A 97 46.53 18.67 -37.32
N GLN A 98 46.79 17.35 -37.36
CA GLN A 98 47.88 16.49 -36.81
C GLN A 98 48.59 16.83 -35.47
N LYS A 99 48.76 15.90 -34.49
CA LYS A 99 49.44 14.57 -34.37
C LYS A 99 50.84 14.69 -33.74
N GLY A 100 51.11 13.91 -32.68
CA GLY A 100 52.46 13.60 -32.14
C GLY A 100 52.44 13.36 -30.62
N ASN A 101 52.50 12.10 -30.17
CA ASN A 101 53.66 11.39 -29.57
C ASN A 101 53.82 11.71 -28.05
N SER A 102 53.61 10.78 -27.12
CA SER A 102 54.46 9.62 -26.72
C SER A 102 55.15 9.95 -25.39
N GLU A 103 54.89 9.18 -24.32
CA GLU A 103 55.93 8.51 -23.52
C GLU A 103 55.35 7.65 -22.39
N ASP A 104 55.97 6.48 -22.25
CA ASP A 104 55.78 5.40 -21.28
C ASP A 104 56.14 5.79 -19.83
N SER A 105 55.52 5.14 -18.83
CA SER A 105 56.24 4.15 -18.00
C SER A 105 55.42 3.60 -16.82
N ASN A 106 55.50 2.27 -16.74
CA ASN A 106 55.12 1.28 -15.72
C ASN A 106 55.12 1.69 -14.24
N ASN A 107 54.17 1.13 -13.47
CA ASN A 107 54.52 0.07 -12.52
C ASN A 107 53.32 -0.81 -12.10
N ARG A 108 53.58 -2.13 -12.15
CA ARG A 108 52.71 -3.26 -11.83
C ARG A 108 53.21 -3.89 -10.53
N THR A 109 52.33 -4.37 -9.67
CA THR A 109 52.63 -5.58 -8.88
C THR A 109 51.36 -6.33 -8.49
N VAL A 110 51.37 -7.62 -8.83
CA VAL A 110 50.41 -8.68 -8.51
C VAL A 110 51.09 -9.57 -7.47
N VAL A 111 50.33 -10.09 -6.50
CA VAL A 111 50.75 -11.26 -5.71
C VAL A 111 49.54 -12.20 -5.53
N THR A 112 49.71 -13.43 -5.98
CA THR A 112 48.89 -14.64 -5.74
C THR A 112 49.54 -15.50 -4.66
N PHE A 113 48.77 -16.29 -3.89
CA PHE A 113 49.18 -17.62 -3.40
C PHE A 113 47.96 -18.50 -3.02
N SER A 114 48.22 -19.80 -2.89
CA SER A 114 47.40 -20.97 -3.23
C SER A 114 47.07 -21.90 -2.05
N ASP A 115 45.89 -22.55 -2.17
CA ASP A 115 45.49 -23.96 -1.90
C ASP A 115 45.78 -24.71 -0.58
N SER A 116 44.76 -25.42 -0.06
CA SER A 116 44.86 -26.81 0.46
C SER A 116 43.50 -27.44 0.78
N THR A 117 43.45 -28.76 0.59
CA THR A 117 42.33 -29.70 0.46
C THR A 117 42.00 -30.46 1.75
N LEU A 118 40.74 -30.93 1.92
CA LEU A 118 40.39 -32.16 2.66
C LEU A 118 39.11 -32.81 2.08
N GLN A 119 39.20 -34.12 1.80
CA GLN A 119 38.15 -35.01 1.25
C GLN A 119 37.24 -35.61 2.35
N ARG A 120 35.93 -35.79 2.07
CA ARG A 120 35.24 -37.11 1.89
C ARG A 120 33.70 -37.04 1.92
N ASN A 121 33.12 -37.70 0.91
CA ASN A 121 31.89 -38.54 0.85
C ASN A 121 30.46 -37.97 0.99
N SER A 122 29.85 -37.79 -0.18
CA SER A 122 28.53 -38.26 -0.68
C SER A 122 27.38 -38.62 0.28
N SER A 123 26.24 -37.95 0.12
CA SER A 123 24.93 -38.61 -0.10
C SER A 123 23.92 -37.61 -0.70
N ASP A 124 23.14 -38.12 -1.66
CA ASP A 124 22.21 -37.42 -2.54
C ASP A 124 21.05 -36.73 -1.83
N ILE A 125 20.84 -35.43 -2.07
CA ILE A 125 19.52 -34.78 -2.05
C ILE A 125 19.50 -33.67 -3.10
N VAL A 126 18.59 -33.80 -4.07
CA VAL A 126 18.26 -32.80 -5.10
C VAL A 126 17.90 -31.46 -4.45
N LYS A 127 18.80 -30.49 -4.56
CA LYS A 127 18.55 -29.07 -4.26
C LYS A 127 18.49 -28.30 -5.58
N GLY A 128 17.29 -27.92 -6.00
CA GLY A 128 17.11 -26.86 -6.98
C GLY A 128 17.57 -25.55 -6.37
N LYS A 129 18.76 -25.09 -6.79
CA LYS A 129 19.40 -23.86 -6.30
C LYS A 129 19.21 -22.77 -7.35
N CYS A 130 18.53 -21.69 -6.97
CA CYS A 130 18.58 -20.41 -7.65
C CYS A 130 20.02 -19.89 -7.68
N PHE A 131 20.53 -19.54 -8.85
CA PHE A 131 21.51 -18.48 -9.06
C PHE A 131 21.35 -17.95 -10.49
N SER A 132 21.17 -16.63 -10.60
CA SER A 132 21.37 -15.85 -11.82
C SER A 132 22.78 -15.26 -11.77
N ASP A 133 23.52 -15.37 -12.87
CA ASP A 133 24.35 -14.32 -13.49
C ASP A 133 25.13 -14.96 -14.66
N GLU A 134 24.86 -14.53 -15.89
CA GLU A 134 25.86 -13.93 -16.81
C GLU A 134 25.30 -13.65 -18.22
N GLU A 135 26.02 -12.77 -18.91
CA GLU A 135 25.64 -11.86 -19.98
C GLU A 135 25.67 -12.40 -21.43
N HIS A 136 24.95 -11.65 -22.26
CA HIS A 136 25.19 -11.31 -23.68
C HIS A 136 25.12 -12.38 -24.78
N ARG A 137 24.16 -12.19 -25.70
CA ARG A 137 24.43 -11.66 -27.06
C ARG A 137 23.15 -11.29 -27.83
N ASN A 138 23.25 -10.18 -28.56
CA ASN A 138 22.25 -9.64 -29.48
C ASN A 138 21.95 -10.62 -30.62
N ASN A 139 20.69 -10.64 -31.08
CA ASN A 139 20.40 -10.61 -32.51
C ASN A 139 19.01 -10.01 -32.78
N THR A 140 19.03 -9.10 -33.73
CA THR A 140 17.94 -8.29 -34.25
C THR A 140 17.23 -9.08 -35.35
N GLU A 141 15.92 -9.32 -35.25
CA GLU A 141 15.10 -9.59 -36.43
C GLU A 141 13.77 -8.84 -36.34
N ASN A 142 13.63 -7.87 -37.25
CA ASN A 142 12.38 -7.20 -37.57
C ASN A 142 11.45 -8.20 -38.28
N SER A 143 10.25 -8.41 -37.77
CA SER A 143 9.15 -8.86 -38.61
C SER A 143 7.91 -8.00 -38.35
N SER A 144 7.62 -7.14 -39.32
CA SER A 144 6.34 -6.48 -39.50
C SER A 144 5.36 -7.49 -40.08
N PHE A 145 4.27 -7.77 -39.37
CA PHE A 145 3.16 -8.53 -39.93
C PHE A 145 1.83 -7.80 -39.67
N SER A 146 1.25 -7.31 -40.75
CA SER A 146 -0.13 -6.80 -40.80
C SER A 146 -1.11 -7.98 -40.96
N PRO A 147 -2.22 -8.04 -40.21
CA PRO A 147 -3.27 -9.01 -40.51
C PRO A 147 -4.23 -8.46 -41.57
N LYS A 148 -4.41 -9.21 -42.66
CA LYS A 148 -5.51 -9.02 -43.61
C LYS A 148 -6.74 -9.77 -43.12
N ILE A 149 -7.87 -9.08 -43.22
CA ILE A 149 -9.24 -9.50 -42.94
C ILE A 149 -9.67 -10.62 -43.91
N GLN A 150 -10.36 -11.64 -43.41
CA GLN A 150 -11.30 -12.46 -44.18
C GLN A 150 -12.64 -12.55 -43.46
N ASN A 151 -13.68 -12.06 -44.14
CA ASN A 151 -15.09 -12.22 -43.83
C ASN A 151 -15.64 -13.46 -44.54
N VAL A 152 -16.28 -14.36 -43.79
CA VAL A 152 -17.37 -15.28 -44.18
C VAL A 152 -18.03 -15.66 -42.85
N GLY A 153 -19.33 -15.70 -42.58
CA GLY A 153 -20.59 -15.54 -43.29
C GLY A 153 -21.67 -16.05 -42.31
N ASN A 154 -22.80 -15.33 -42.19
CA ASN A 154 -23.93 -15.62 -41.30
C ASN A 154 -24.48 -17.04 -41.44
N PHE A 155 -25.08 -17.62 -40.38
CA PHE A 155 -26.40 -18.27 -40.47
C PHE A 155 -27.10 -18.49 -39.10
N SER A 156 -28.33 -17.96 -39.05
CA SER A 156 -29.57 -18.40 -38.38
C SER A 156 -29.71 -18.47 -36.84
N GLU A 157 -30.59 -17.57 -36.36
CA GLU A 157 -31.49 -17.69 -35.21
C GLU A 157 -32.48 -18.86 -35.36
N GLY A 158 -32.79 -19.52 -34.23
CA GLY A 158 -33.94 -20.40 -34.05
C GLY A 158 -34.76 -19.95 -32.84
N LYS A 159 -36.05 -19.71 -33.08
CA LYS A 159 -37.04 -19.16 -32.13
C LYS A 159 -37.90 -20.25 -31.48
N HIS A 160 -38.38 -19.90 -30.28
CA HIS A 160 -39.64 -20.28 -29.61
C HIS A 160 -39.89 -21.74 -29.21
N GLU A 161 -40.17 -21.95 -27.91
CA GLU A 161 -41.51 -22.38 -27.51
C GLU A 161 -41.85 -21.85 -26.11
N GLN A 162 -43.11 -21.44 -25.95
CA GLN A 162 -43.64 -20.62 -24.87
C GLN A 162 -44.87 -21.35 -24.35
N ASP A 163 -44.77 -21.97 -23.18
CA ASP A 163 -45.91 -22.64 -22.54
C ASP A 163 -46.46 -21.81 -21.39
N SER A 164 -47.75 -21.52 -21.52
CA SER A 164 -48.60 -20.72 -20.65
C SER A 164 -49.24 -21.58 -19.56
N ILE A 165 -49.07 -21.20 -18.28
CA ILE A 165 -49.92 -21.69 -17.19
C ILE A 165 -50.36 -20.51 -16.29
N GLU A 166 -51.64 -20.58 -15.93
CA GLU A 166 -52.53 -19.57 -15.38
C GLU A 166 -52.09 -18.90 -14.06
N LYS A 167 -52.51 -17.63 -13.94
CA LYS A 167 -52.38 -16.80 -12.74
C LYS A 167 -53.37 -17.24 -11.67
N SER A 168 -52.88 -17.60 -10.48
CA SER A 168 -53.66 -17.51 -9.24
C SER A 168 -53.11 -16.36 -8.39
N ASN A 169 -53.98 -15.41 -8.05
CA ASN A 169 -53.67 -14.27 -7.19
C ASN A 169 -53.54 -14.73 -5.74
N THR A 170 -52.33 -14.68 -5.19
CA THR A 170 -52.14 -14.70 -3.73
C THR A 170 -51.13 -13.63 -3.35
N SER A 171 -51.56 -12.68 -2.51
CA SER A 171 -50.73 -11.62 -1.95
C SER A 171 -49.64 -12.23 -1.06
N LEU A 172 -48.41 -12.32 -1.58
CA LEU A 172 -47.23 -12.67 -0.82
C LEU A 172 -46.29 -11.47 -0.82
N THR A 173 -46.04 -10.96 0.37
CA THR A 173 -44.99 -10.00 0.72
C THR A 173 -43.69 -10.36 0.02
N ASN A 174 -43.16 -9.41 -0.75
CA ASN A 174 -41.96 -9.53 -1.57
C ASN A 174 -40.78 -10.11 -0.74
N PRO A 175 -40.37 -11.38 -0.94
CA PRO A 175 -39.08 -11.81 -0.43
C PRO A 175 -38.04 -11.04 -1.23
N ARG A 176 -37.14 -10.31 -0.56
CA ARG A 176 -35.93 -9.82 -1.22
C ARG A 176 -35.35 -11.00 -2.00
N LYS A 177 -35.22 -10.86 -3.32
CA LYS A 177 -34.43 -11.79 -4.14
C LYS A 177 -33.03 -11.79 -3.53
N ILE A 178 -32.75 -12.75 -2.64
CA ILE A 178 -31.39 -13.11 -2.27
C ILE A 178 -30.82 -13.61 -3.59
N GLY A 179 -29.97 -12.80 -4.22
CA GLY A 179 -29.24 -13.25 -5.40
C GLY A 179 -28.53 -14.55 -5.04
N LEU A 180 -28.42 -15.47 -6.00
CA LEU A 180 -27.54 -16.62 -5.80
C LEU A 180 -26.18 -16.09 -5.35
N TYR A 181 -25.55 -16.75 -4.37
CA TYR A 181 -24.24 -16.37 -3.84
C TYR A 181 -23.20 -16.09 -4.96
N LYS A 182 -23.39 -16.69 -6.14
CA LYS A 182 -22.59 -16.48 -7.37
C LYS A 182 -22.72 -15.11 -8.02
N ASP A 183 -23.84 -14.41 -7.85
CA ASP A 183 -24.13 -13.11 -8.49
C ASP A 183 -24.06 -11.93 -7.49
N CYS A 184 -23.59 -12.20 -6.27
CA CYS A 184 -23.48 -11.20 -5.22
C CYS A 184 -22.21 -10.35 -5.37
N ASP A 185 -22.36 -9.03 -5.39
CA ASP A 185 -21.22 -8.14 -5.18
C ASP A 185 -20.81 -8.17 -3.71
N LEU A 186 -19.71 -8.87 -3.41
CA LEU A 186 -19.17 -9.03 -2.06
C LEU A 186 -18.65 -7.70 -1.47
N PHE A 187 -18.44 -6.68 -2.30
CA PHE A 187 -17.81 -5.42 -1.93
C PHE A 187 -18.80 -4.25 -1.85
N ASP A 188 -20.07 -4.47 -2.20
CA ASP A 188 -21.18 -3.54 -1.94
C ASP A 188 -21.99 -3.97 -0.71
N GLY A 189 -22.03 -3.12 0.30
CA GLY A 189 -22.51 -3.52 1.62
C GLY A 189 -22.33 -2.45 2.68
N LYS A 190 -22.38 -2.90 3.95
CA LYS A 190 -22.25 -2.03 5.12
C LYS A 190 -21.55 -2.74 6.28
N TRP A 191 -20.97 -1.96 7.17
CA TRP A 191 -20.45 -2.47 8.43
C TRP A 191 -21.58 -2.69 9.42
N VAL A 192 -21.57 -3.86 10.06
CA VAL A 192 -22.50 -4.22 11.13
C VAL A 192 -21.71 -4.74 12.33
N ARG A 193 -22.23 -4.47 13.53
CA ARG A 193 -21.61 -4.95 14.77
C ARG A 193 -21.74 -6.48 14.87
N ASP A 194 -20.69 -7.13 15.34
CA ASP A 194 -20.61 -8.58 15.57
C ASP A 194 -19.72 -8.86 16.79
N ASP A 195 -20.36 -9.19 17.90
CA ASP A 195 -19.65 -9.39 19.17
C ASP A 195 -18.80 -10.65 19.23
N SER A 196 -19.01 -11.58 18.28
CA SER A 196 -18.20 -12.80 18.15
C SER A 196 -16.83 -12.58 17.51
N LYS A 197 -16.60 -11.41 16.89
CA LYS A 197 -15.26 -10.98 16.44
C LYS A 197 -14.37 -10.65 17.64
N PRO A 198 -13.03 -10.59 17.50
CA PRO A 198 -12.22 -10.89 16.31
C PRO A 198 -12.03 -12.40 16.05
N LEU A 199 -11.49 -12.76 14.88
CA LEU A 199 -11.21 -14.15 14.49
C LEU A 199 -10.10 -14.82 15.33
N TYR A 200 -9.26 -14.03 15.97
CA TYR A 200 -8.23 -14.48 16.91
C TYR A 200 -8.09 -13.46 18.05
N PRO A 201 -7.80 -13.90 19.29
CA PRO A 201 -7.74 -12.99 20.43
C PRO A 201 -6.66 -11.91 20.28
N LEU A 202 -6.92 -10.72 20.82
CA LEU A 202 -5.92 -9.64 20.95
C LEU A 202 -4.65 -10.17 21.65
N GLY A 203 -3.47 -9.83 21.10
CA GLY A 203 -2.18 -10.24 21.66
C GLY A 203 -1.80 -11.73 21.49
N SER A 204 -2.66 -12.57 20.90
CA SER A 204 -2.40 -14.01 20.76
C SER A 204 -1.41 -14.40 19.65
N CYS A 205 -1.19 -13.51 18.67
CA CYS A 205 -0.35 -13.76 17.51
C CYS A 205 1.00 -13.03 17.63
N PRO A 206 2.13 -13.75 17.76
CA PRO A 206 3.45 -13.13 17.93
C PRO A 206 4.06 -12.62 16.62
N HIS A 207 3.40 -12.84 15.47
CA HIS A 207 3.93 -12.50 14.15
C HIS A 207 3.50 -11.12 13.64
N ILE A 208 2.62 -10.45 14.39
CA ILE A 208 2.15 -9.09 14.11
C ILE A 208 3.31 -8.12 14.37
N ASP A 209 3.64 -7.30 13.38
CA ASP A 209 4.59 -6.21 13.51
C ASP A 209 4.15 -5.26 14.63
N LYS A 210 5.10 -4.74 15.40
CA LYS A 210 4.82 -3.83 16.52
C LYS A 210 3.95 -2.65 16.06
N SER A 211 4.17 -2.13 14.86
CA SER A 211 3.41 -1.01 14.28
C SER A 211 1.93 -1.28 14.05
N PHE A 212 1.54 -2.55 13.90
CA PHE A 212 0.14 -2.96 13.72
C PHE A 212 -0.48 -3.52 15.01
N ASN A 213 0.34 -3.78 16.03
CA ASN A 213 -0.08 -4.39 17.30
C ASN A 213 -0.53 -3.32 18.31
N CYS A 214 -1.70 -2.74 18.07
CA CYS A 214 -2.27 -1.69 18.92
C CYS A 214 -2.51 -2.17 20.36
N HIS A 215 -2.78 -3.46 20.56
CA HIS A 215 -2.91 -4.06 21.88
C HIS A 215 -1.60 -4.02 22.66
N LEU A 216 -0.47 -4.35 22.03
CA LEU A 216 0.86 -4.30 22.64
C LEU A 216 1.21 -2.90 23.16
N HIS A 217 0.77 -1.86 22.44
CA HIS A 217 1.01 -0.46 22.82
C HIS A 217 -0.11 0.16 23.66
N GLY A 218 -1.02 -0.67 24.20
CA GLY A 218 -1.97 -0.24 25.22
C GLY A 218 -3.17 0.56 24.71
N ARG A 219 -3.59 0.36 23.45
CA ARG A 219 -4.83 0.94 22.94
C ARG A 219 -6.02 0.55 23.85
N PRO A 220 -6.75 1.52 24.43
CA PRO A 220 -7.74 1.25 25.46
C PRO A 220 -9.09 0.78 24.89
N ASP A 221 -9.53 1.36 23.77
CA ASP A 221 -10.77 0.99 23.10
C ASP A 221 -10.59 -0.31 22.30
N ARG A 222 -11.65 -1.13 22.26
CA ARG A 222 -11.62 -2.46 21.61
C ARG A 222 -12.76 -2.66 20.60
N ASP A 223 -13.70 -1.72 20.55
CA ASP A 223 -14.91 -1.84 19.75
C ASP A 223 -14.62 -1.79 18.25
N TYR A 224 -13.49 -1.22 17.83
CA TYR A 224 -12.99 -1.28 16.45
C TYR A 224 -12.81 -2.73 15.93
N THR A 225 -12.63 -3.71 16.82
CA THR A 225 -12.53 -5.13 16.46
C THR A 225 -13.89 -5.82 16.25
N LYS A 226 -15.00 -5.18 16.65
CA LYS A 226 -16.34 -5.77 16.74
C LYS A 226 -17.22 -5.48 15.52
N TRP A 227 -16.58 -5.24 14.37
CA TRP A 227 -17.27 -4.92 13.13
C TRP A 227 -17.04 -6.01 12.09
N ARG A 228 -18.10 -6.39 11.37
CA ARG A 228 -18.03 -7.24 10.18
C ARG A 228 -18.64 -6.53 8.98
N TRP A 229 -18.16 -6.85 7.79
CA TRP A 229 -18.78 -6.42 6.55
C TRP A 229 -19.97 -7.32 6.22
N GLN A 230 -21.10 -6.72 5.86
CA GLN A 230 -22.29 -7.42 5.38
C GLN A 230 -22.60 -6.89 3.98
N PRO A 231 -22.40 -7.69 2.93
CA PRO A 231 -22.85 -7.35 1.59
C PRO A 231 -24.37 -7.14 1.54
N ASN A 232 -24.83 -6.26 0.65
CA ASN A 232 -26.25 -5.93 0.51
C ASN A 232 -27.04 -7.07 -0.16
N GLY A 233 -26.41 -7.79 -1.08
CA GLY A 233 -27.05 -8.81 -1.93
C GLY A 233 -27.03 -10.24 -1.39
N CYS A 234 -26.18 -10.53 -0.39
CA CYS A 234 -26.01 -11.88 0.14
C CYS A 234 -25.37 -11.89 1.53
N ASP A 235 -25.45 -13.05 2.18
CA ASP A 235 -24.62 -13.38 3.33
C ASP A 235 -23.34 -14.08 2.87
N ILE A 236 -22.20 -13.65 3.42
CA ILE A 236 -20.90 -14.28 3.17
C ILE A 236 -20.56 -15.29 4.27
N PRO A 237 -19.92 -16.42 3.92
CA PRO A 237 -19.44 -17.35 4.92
C PRO A 237 -18.39 -16.68 5.79
N ARG A 238 -18.44 -16.96 7.10
CA ARG A 238 -17.32 -16.62 7.98
C ARG A 238 -16.10 -17.42 7.57
N LEU A 239 -14.91 -16.82 7.67
CA LEU A 239 -13.67 -17.50 7.36
C LEU A 239 -13.45 -18.65 8.34
N ASN A 240 -13.55 -19.88 7.82
CA ASN A 240 -13.18 -21.09 8.53
C ASN A 240 -11.71 -21.39 8.26
N ALA A 241 -10.84 -21.10 9.23
CA ALA A 241 -9.39 -21.23 9.07
C ALA A 241 -8.94 -22.67 8.76
N THR A 242 -9.63 -23.68 9.31
CA THR A 242 -9.33 -25.09 9.04
C THR A 242 -9.70 -25.46 7.60
N ASP A 243 -10.89 -25.07 7.13
CA ASP A 243 -11.29 -25.29 5.73
C ASP A 243 -10.35 -24.55 4.76
N PHE A 244 -9.98 -23.29 5.09
CA PHE A 244 -9.02 -22.52 4.29
C PHE A 244 -7.69 -23.27 4.16
N LEU A 245 -7.15 -23.77 5.26
CA LEU A 245 -5.89 -24.52 5.28
C LEU A 245 -5.99 -25.85 4.51
N GLU A 246 -7.10 -26.59 4.63
CA GLU A 246 -7.32 -27.81 3.84
C GLU A 246 -7.35 -27.51 2.34
N ARG A 247 -8.04 -26.44 1.92
CA ARG A 247 -8.08 -26.03 0.51
C ARG A 247 -6.73 -25.54 -0.01
N LEU A 248 -5.90 -24.97 0.86
CA LEU A 248 -4.53 -24.57 0.59
C LEU A 248 -3.51 -25.73 0.69
N ARG A 249 -3.91 -26.95 1.05
CA ARG A 249 -2.97 -28.05 1.29
C ARG A 249 -2.07 -28.28 0.08
N GLY A 250 -0.75 -28.20 0.29
CA GLY A 250 0.26 -28.32 -0.77
C GLY A 250 0.40 -27.11 -1.69
N GLN A 251 -0.30 -26.01 -1.41
CA GLN A 251 -0.36 -24.81 -2.26
C GLN A 251 0.34 -23.60 -1.62
N ARG A 252 0.54 -22.55 -2.43
CA ARG A 252 1.10 -21.26 -2.04
C ARG A 252 0.08 -20.13 -2.27
N LEU A 253 -0.15 -19.36 -1.21
CA LEU A 253 -0.84 -18.07 -1.25
C LEU A 253 0.19 -16.95 -1.13
N VAL A 254 0.27 -16.06 -2.12
CA VAL A 254 1.28 -14.99 -2.14
C VAL A 254 0.62 -13.61 -2.20
N TYR A 255 0.95 -12.74 -1.26
CA TYR A 255 0.61 -11.34 -1.27
C TYR A 255 1.77 -10.55 -1.89
N VAL A 256 1.51 -9.72 -2.89
CA VAL A 256 2.55 -8.93 -3.58
C VAL A 256 2.15 -7.47 -3.56
N GLY A 257 3.01 -6.59 -3.04
CA GLY A 257 2.69 -5.15 -3.07
C GLY A 257 3.32 -4.32 -1.97
N ASP A 258 2.58 -3.31 -1.51
CA ASP A 258 3.02 -2.36 -0.50
C ASP A 258 2.77 -2.85 0.94
N SER A 259 3.03 -1.97 1.91
CA SER A 259 2.90 -2.28 3.33
C SER A 259 1.47 -2.61 3.77
N LEU A 260 0.45 -2.29 2.98
CA LEU A 260 -0.93 -2.69 3.28
C LEU A 260 -1.19 -4.14 2.89
N ASN A 261 -0.48 -4.69 1.89
CA ASN A 261 -0.54 -6.13 1.64
C ASN A 261 0.24 -6.90 2.68
N ARG A 262 1.33 -6.32 3.22
CA ARG A 262 1.98 -6.85 4.43
C ARG A 262 0.99 -6.91 5.59
N ASN A 263 0.21 -5.85 5.80
CA ASN A 263 -0.80 -5.78 6.86
C ASN A 263 -1.89 -6.87 6.68
N MET A 264 -2.34 -7.10 5.44
CA MET A 264 -3.28 -8.19 5.10
C MET A 264 -2.68 -9.58 5.27
N TRP A 265 -1.42 -9.77 4.86
CA TRP A 265 -0.70 -11.03 5.00
C TRP A 265 -0.48 -11.42 6.47
N GLU A 266 -0.07 -10.48 7.33
CA GLU A 266 0.09 -10.73 8.76
C GLU A 266 -1.23 -11.15 9.41
N SER A 267 -2.33 -10.49 9.02
CA SER A 267 -3.68 -10.88 9.43
C SER A 267 -3.98 -12.33 9.02
N MET A 268 -3.75 -12.69 7.76
CA MET A 268 -4.01 -14.05 7.27
C MET A 268 -3.20 -15.09 8.04
N VAL A 269 -1.90 -14.86 8.22
CA VAL A 269 -1.02 -15.75 9.00
C VAL A 269 -1.58 -15.95 10.41
N CYS A 270 -2.03 -14.89 11.08
CA CYS A 270 -2.60 -14.98 12.42
C CYS A 270 -3.95 -15.72 12.47
N ILE A 271 -4.84 -15.47 11.51
CA ILE A 271 -6.13 -16.16 11.37
C ILE A 271 -5.91 -17.67 11.21
N LEU A 272 -5.06 -18.08 10.28
CA LEU A 272 -4.80 -19.50 10.01
C LEU A 272 -4.07 -20.14 11.19
N ARG A 273 -3.05 -19.47 11.74
CA ARG A 273 -2.30 -19.95 12.91
C ARG A 273 -3.21 -20.19 14.10
N GLN A 274 -4.27 -19.40 14.29
CA GLN A 274 -5.21 -19.57 15.40
C GLN A 274 -5.87 -20.96 15.43
N SER A 275 -6.10 -21.58 14.27
CA SER A 275 -6.71 -22.92 14.17
C SER A 275 -5.76 -24.09 14.44
N ILE A 276 -4.43 -23.87 14.39
CA ILE A 276 -3.43 -24.94 14.55
C ILE A 276 -3.24 -25.29 16.03
N GLY A 277 -3.35 -26.55 16.43
CA GLY A 277 -3.09 -26.95 17.83
C GLY A 277 -1.65 -26.67 18.28
N ASN A 278 -0.67 -27.23 17.57
CA ASN A 278 0.74 -27.02 17.86
C ASN A 278 1.31 -25.83 17.07
N LYS A 279 1.30 -24.64 17.68
CA LYS A 279 1.78 -23.40 17.03
C LYS A 279 3.24 -23.43 16.58
N LYS A 280 4.08 -24.36 17.07
CA LYS A 280 5.48 -24.50 16.64
C LYS A 280 5.61 -25.01 15.20
N ARG A 281 4.54 -25.63 14.67
CA ARG A 281 4.43 -26.10 13.27
C ARG A 281 4.04 -24.99 12.29
N VAL A 282 3.99 -23.75 12.79
CA VAL A 282 3.85 -22.53 11.99
C VAL A 282 5.09 -21.68 12.23
N TYR A 283 5.93 -21.53 11.21
CA TYR A 283 7.20 -20.83 11.33
C TYR A 283 7.59 -20.10 10.05
N GLU A 284 8.38 -19.04 10.21
CA GLU A 284 8.95 -18.30 9.08
C GLU A 284 10.14 -19.07 8.50
N ILE A 285 10.14 -19.31 7.19
CA ILE A 285 11.19 -20.09 6.50
C ILE A 285 12.40 -19.22 6.16
N THR A 286 12.18 -17.92 5.95
CA THR A 286 13.17 -17.01 5.35
C THR A 286 14.31 -16.61 6.29
N GLY A 287 14.21 -16.88 7.59
CA GLY A 287 15.31 -16.75 8.56
C GLY A 287 15.94 -15.35 8.67
N ARG A 288 15.29 -14.31 8.12
CA ARG A 288 15.83 -12.94 8.09
C ARG A 288 15.55 -12.25 9.43
N THR A 289 16.60 -11.77 10.09
CA THR A 289 16.52 -11.04 11.35
C THR A 289 16.23 -9.54 11.14
N GLU A 290 16.47 -8.99 9.95
CA GLU A 290 16.09 -7.62 9.58
C GLU A 290 14.65 -7.58 9.03
N PHE A 291 13.76 -6.97 9.82
CA PHE A 291 12.31 -6.96 9.60
C PHE A 291 11.90 -6.28 8.27
N LYS A 292 11.19 -7.05 7.41
CA LYS A 292 10.10 -6.63 6.51
C LYS A 292 10.25 -5.36 5.66
N LYS A 293 11.46 -5.05 5.16
CA LYS A 293 11.71 -3.88 4.28
C LYS A 293 12.04 -4.21 2.82
N LYS A 294 12.61 -5.39 2.53
CA LYS A 294 12.93 -5.84 1.16
C LYS A 294 12.89 -7.37 1.06
N GLY A 295 12.37 -7.89 -0.06
CA GLY A 295 12.40 -9.31 -0.40
C GLY A 295 11.08 -10.06 -0.15
N VAL A 296 11.21 -11.37 0.04
CA VAL A 296 10.11 -12.33 0.22
C VAL A 296 10.12 -12.82 1.68
N TYR A 297 8.94 -12.91 2.29
CA TYR A 297 8.71 -13.40 3.64
C TYR A 297 7.69 -14.54 3.58
N SER A 298 8.05 -15.73 4.07
CA SER A 298 7.25 -16.94 3.89
C SER A 298 6.97 -17.63 5.21
N PHE A 299 5.69 -17.86 5.53
CA PHE A 299 5.28 -18.72 6.64
C PHE A 299 4.90 -20.11 6.13
N ARG A 300 5.48 -21.15 6.73
CA ARG A 300 5.11 -22.56 6.52
C ARG A 300 4.03 -22.95 7.52
N PHE A 301 2.98 -23.60 7.02
CA PHE A 301 2.04 -24.38 7.84
C PHE A 301 2.33 -25.86 7.62
N GLU A 302 3.12 -26.45 8.50
CA GLU A 302 3.74 -27.77 8.28
C GLU A 302 2.71 -28.88 8.09
N ASP A 303 1.64 -28.89 8.89
CA ASP A 303 0.55 -29.89 8.83
C ASP A 303 -0.22 -29.91 7.52
N TYR A 304 -0.19 -28.81 6.78
CA TYR A 304 -0.88 -28.63 5.51
C TYR A 304 0.08 -28.62 4.33
N ASN A 305 1.40 -28.64 4.59
CA ASN A 305 2.43 -28.46 3.59
C ASN A 305 2.17 -27.27 2.66
N CYS A 306 1.61 -26.18 3.19
CA CYS A 306 1.28 -24.97 2.43
C CYS A 306 2.09 -23.78 2.93
N SER A 307 2.20 -22.73 2.10
CA SER A 307 2.82 -21.47 2.53
C SER A 307 1.94 -20.25 2.28
N VAL A 308 2.11 -19.26 3.15
CA VAL A 308 1.51 -17.94 3.01
C VAL A 308 2.64 -16.92 2.98
N ASP A 309 2.84 -16.32 1.81
CA ASP A 309 4.02 -15.53 1.48
C ASP A 309 3.66 -14.06 1.28
N PHE A 310 4.62 -13.17 1.54
CA PHE A 310 4.54 -11.76 1.20
C PHE A 310 5.80 -11.32 0.45
N THR A 311 5.61 -10.67 -0.68
CA THR A 311 6.65 -10.10 -1.52
C THR A 311 6.54 -8.59 -1.55
N VAL A 312 7.59 -7.91 -1.08
CA VAL A 312 7.68 -6.45 -1.07
C VAL A 312 7.87 -5.94 -2.49
N ALA A 313 6.85 -5.27 -3.03
CA ALA A 313 6.89 -4.63 -4.35
C ALA A 313 5.92 -3.43 -4.39
N PRO A 314 6.21 -2.35 -3.65
CA PRO A 314 5.24 -1.27 -3.40
C PRO A 314 4.74 -0.58 -4.67
N PHE A 315 5.57 -0.50 -5.71
CA PHE A 315 5.22 0.03 -7.02
C PHE A 315 4.87 -1.06 -8.06
N MET A 316 5.03 -2.35 -7.72
CA MET A 316 5.02 -3.54 -8.61
C MET A 316 6.09 -3.54 -9.70
N VAL A 317 6.47 -2.37 -10.20
CA VAL A 317 7.55 -2.15 -11.15
C VAL A 317 8.86 -1.84 -10.44
N ARG A 318 9.96 -1.89 -11.19
CA ARG A 318 11.31 -2.02 -10.65
C ARG A 318 11.93 -0.67 -10.25
N GLU A 319 12.31 -0.55 -8.97
CA GLU A 319 13.24 0.49 -8.54
C GLU A 319 14.63 0.25 -9.14
N SER A 320 15.28 1.31 -9.59
CA SER A 320 16.54 1.29 -10.31
C SER A 320 17.37 2.52 -9.98
N SER A 321 18.55 2.61 -10.58
CA SER A 321 19.35 3.83 -10.62
C SER A 321 19.70 4.17 -12.06
N PHE A 322 19.81 5.45 -12.38
CA PHE A 322 20.23 5.94 -13.69
C PHE A 322 21.50 6.79 -13.56
N ARG A 323 22.47 6.55 -14.45
CA ARG A 323 23.71 7.34 -14.51
C ARG A 323 23.53 8.51 -15.47
N GLY A 324 23.22 9.67 -14.91
CA GLY A 324 23.15 10.93 -15.64
C GLY A 324 24.50 11.63 -15.77
N LYS A 325 24.49 12.85 -16.34
CA LYS A 325 25.68 13.69 -16.50
C LYS A 325 26.27 14.13 -15.15
N ASN A 326 25.42 14.38 -14.15
CA ASN A 326 25.80 14.91 -12.85
C ASN A 326 25.96 13.83 -11.76
N GLY A 327 25.95 12.55 -12.14
CA GLY A 327 26.05 11.43 -11.22
C GLY A 327 24.92 10.41 -11.38
N THR A 328 24.87 9.46 -10.46
CA THR A 328 23.84 8.42 -10.41
C THR A 328 22.72 8.84 -9.46
N PHE A 329 21.47 8.69 -9.88
CA PHE A 329 20.28 8.98 -9.06
C PHE A 329 19.26 7.84 -9.16
N GLU A 330 18.35 7.75 -8.18
CA GLU A 330 17.32 6.71 -8.12
C GLU A 330 16.22 6.97 -9.15
N THR A 331 15.73 5.91 -9.77
CA THR A 331 14.64 5.94 -10.74
C THR A 331 13.67 4.78 -10.52
N LEU A 332 12.46 4.91 -11.07
CA LEU A 332 11.47 3.86 -11.14
C LEU A 332 11.25 3.46 -12.60
N ARG A 333 11.63 2.23 -12.95
CA ARG A 333 11.45 1.64 -14.29
C ARG A 333 9.99 1.26 -14.48
N LEU A 334 9.21 2.12 -15.13
CA LEU A 334 7.78 1.90 -15.38
C LEU A 334 7.53 0.74 -16.35
N ASP A 335 8.53 0.39 -17.16
CA ASP A 335 8.50 -0.62 -18.22
C ASP A 335 9.01 -2.00 -17.77
N LEU A 336 9.44 -2.16 -16.52
CA LEU A 336 9.97 -3.43 -16.01
C LEU A 336 9.26 -3.86 -14.72
N MET A 337 8.76 -5.10 -14.71
CA MET A 337 8.25 -5.73 -13.50
C MET A 337 9.37 -5.86 -12.45
N ASP A 338 9.02 -5.67 -11.18
CA ASP A 338 9.92 -5.93 -10.07
C ASP A 338 10.39 -7.39 -10.06
N LYS A 339 11.68 -7.59 -9.76
CA LYS A 339 12.29 -8.93 -9.80
C LYS A 339 11.68 -9.85 -8.75
N ALA A 340 11.49 -9.37 -7.51
CA ALA A 340 10.94 -10.18 -6.44
C ALA A 340 9.47 -10.49 -6.72
N ALA A 341 8.68 -9.48 -7.12
CA ALA A 341 7.29 -9.66 -7.53
C ALA A 341 7.15 -10.72 -8.62
N SER A 342 8.09 -10.80 -9.56
CA SER A 342 8.04 -11.78 -10.64
C SER A 342 8.28 -13.23 -10.21
N THR A 343 8.70 -13.49 -8.98
CA THR A 343 8.97 -14.87 -8.48
C THR A 343 7.72 -15.63 -8.03
N CYS A 344 6.55 -14.99 -8.01
CA CYS A 344 5.30 -15.60 -7.53
C CYS A 344 4.52 -16.38 -8.60
N GLN A 345 5.07 -16.56 -9.81
CA GLN A 345 4.36 -17.17 -10.95
C GLN A 345 3.87 -18.59 -10.68
N ASP A 346 4.56 -19.31 -9.79
CA ASP A 346 4.26 -20.68 -9.43
C ASP A 346 3.20 -20.81 -8.31
N ALA A 347 2.68 -19.71 -7.76
CA ALA A 347 1.66 -19.75 -6.71
C ALA A 347 0.26 -20.11 -7.24
N GLU A 348 -0.56 -20.77 -6.42
CA GLU A 348 -1.97 -21.07 -6.73
C GLU A 348 -2.88 -19.86 -6.54
N ILE A 349 -2.54 -18.95 -5.62
CA ILE A 349 -3.28 -17.72 -5.37
C ILE A 349 -2.29 -16.56 -5.23
N ILE A 350 -2.51 -15.49 -6.01
CA ILE A 350 -1.70 -14.27 -5.92
C ILE A 350 -2.61 -13.08 -5.67
N VAL A 351 -2.33 -12.33 -4.61
CA VAL A 351 -3.06 -11.10 -4.24
C VAL A 351 -2.15 -9.91 -4.43
N PHE A 352 -2.31 -9.18 -5.53
CA PHE A 352 -1.57 -7.96 -5.82
C PHE A 352 -2.19 -6.74 -5.15
N ASN A 353 -1.37 -5.74 -4.85
CA ASN A 353 -1.84 -4.38 -4.62
C ASN A 353 -0.76 -3.35 -4.96
N THR A 354 -1.20 -2.12 -5.21
CA THR A 354 -0.34 -0.94 -5.12
C THR A 354 -1.16 0.33 -4.95
N GLY A 355 -0.63 1.33 -4.24
CA GLY A 355 -1.27 2.65 -4.23
C GLY A 355 -0.67 3.66 -3.27
N HIS A 356 -0.29 3.25 -2.06
CA HIS A 356 0.11 4.21 -1.01
C HIS A 356 1.44 4.89 -1.27
N TRP A 357 2.32 4.28 -2.06
CA TRP A 357 3.62 4.85 -2.42
C TRP A 357 3.54 5.79 -3.63
N TRP A 358 2.42 5.81 -4.35
CA TRP A 358 2.21 6.71 -5.49
C TRP A 358 1.74 8.08 -5.01
N THR A 359 2.64 8.81 -4.36
CA THR A 359 2.46 10.18 -3.85
C THR A 359 3.62 11.05 -4.30
N HIS A 360 3.42 12.36 -4.41
CA HIS A 360 4.47 13.29 -4.83
C HIS A 360 5.76 13.13 -4.01
N ASP A 361 5.68 12.98 -2.69
CA ASP A 361 6.89 12.88 -1.86
C ASP A 361 7.65 11.55 -2.07
N LYS A 362 6.94 10.45 -2.34
CA LYS A 362 7.54 9.12 -2.53
C LYS A 362 8.01 8.85 -3.96
N THR A 363 7.61 9.70 -4.90
CA THR A 363 7.97 9.56 -6.32
C THR A 363 8.75 10.77 -6.83
N SER A 364 9.53 11.42 -5.95
CA SER A 364 10.36 12.59 -6.27
C SER A 364 9.61 13.70 -7.03
N ARG A 365 8.35 13.91 -6.69
CA ARG A 365 7.40 14.84 -7.33
C ARG A 365 7.22 14.62 -8.84
N GLY A 366 7.65 13.46 -9.33
CA GLY A 366 7.68 13.08 -10.74
C GLY A 366 8.84 13.68 -11.52
N GLU A 367 9.80 14.33 -10.87
CA GLU A 367 10.93 15.01 -11.49
C GLU A 367 12.14 14.07 -11.56
N GLU A 368 12.64 13.83 -12.78
CA GLU A 368 13.80 12.97 -13.08
C GLU A 368 13.78 11.58 -12.40
N TYR A 369 12.60 11.01 -12.15
CA TYR A 369 12.46 9.76 -11.39
C TYR A 369 11.91 8.62 -12.23
N TYR A 370 10.91 8.89 -13.08
CA TYR A 370 10.29 7.85 -13.88
C TYR A 370 11.10 7.54 -15.13
N GLN A 371 11.35 6.25 -15.38
CA GLN A 371 12.22 5.80 -16.46
C GLN A 371 11.51 4.74 -17.34
N GLU A 372 11.72 4.82 -18.65
CA GLU A 372 11.34 3.81 -19.64
C GLU A 372 12.55 3.59 -20.58
N GLY A 373 13.03 2.34 -20.68
CA GLY A 373 14.30 2.05 -21.36
C GLY A 373 15.47 2.89 -20.82
N ASN A 374 16.11 3.65 -21.70
CA ASN A 374 17.20 4.58 -21.36
C ASN A 374 16.73 6.04 -21.22
N HIS A 375 15.42 6.29 -21.26
CA HIS A 375 14.85 7.62 -21.12
C HIS A 375 14.34 7.83 -19.69
N VAL A 376 14.87 8.84 -19.01
CA VAL A 376 14.32 9.36 -17.76
C VAL A 376 13.46 10.56 -18.10
N HIS A 377 12.18 10.52 -17.70
CA HIS A 377 11.25 11.62 -17.91
C HIS A 377 11.69 12.82 -17.05
N PRO A 378 11.89 14.02 -17.63
CA PRO A 378 12.23 15.21 -16.85
C PRO A 378 11.15 15.53 -15.81
N LYS A 379 9.88 15.38 -16.21
CA LYS A 379 8.71 15.47 -15.34
C LYS A 379 7.58 14.61 -15.88
N LEU A 380 6.99 13.77 -15.03
CA LEU A 380 5.82 12.95 -15.40
C LEU A 380 4.80 12.95 -14.27
N ASP A 381 3.53 13.10 -14.63
CA ASP A 381 2.43 13.06 -13.68
C ASP A 381 2.30 11.67 -13.02
N VAL A 382 2.03 11.64 -11.72
CA VAL A 382 1.98 10.41 -10.93
C VAL A 382 0.86 9.47 -11.38
N LEU A 383 -0.27 9.98 -11.87
CA LEU A 383 -1.37 9.15 -12.34
C LEU A 383 -1.05 8.54 -13.72
N VAL A 384 -0.33 9.28 -14.57
CA VAL A 384 0.21 8.77 -15.85
C VAL A 384 1.26 7.69 -15.59
N ALA A 385 2.17 7.92 -14.66
CA ALA A 385 3.18 6.94 -14.25
C ALA A 385 2.53 5.67 -13.65
N TYR A 386 1.52 5.84 -12.78
CA TYR A 386 0.73 4.74 -12.20
C TYR A 386 0.08 3.89 -13.28
N ARG A 387 -0.54 4.53 -14.29
CA ARG A 387 -1.13 3.82 -15.45
C ARG A 387 -0.08 3.01 -16.20
N LYS A 388 1.07 3.60 -16.52
CA LYS A 388 2.16 2.91 -17.23
C LYS A 388 2.65 1.69 -16.45
N ALA A 389 2.90 1.84 -15.15
CA ALA A 389 3.33 0.73 -14.30
C ALA A 389 2.30 -0.38 -14.20
N LEU A 390 1.01 -0.05 -14.07
CA LEU A 390 -0.05 -1.05 -14.07
C LEU A 390 -0.21 -1.74 -15.43
N THR A 391 -0.02 -1.02 -16.54
CA THR A 391 0.01 -1.65 -17.88
C THR A 391 1.15 -2.67 -17.98
N THR A 392 2.33 -2.36 -17.42
CA THR A 392 3.46 -3.31 -17.36
C THR A 392 3.12 -4.52 -16.49
N TRP A 393 2.50 -4.33 -15.33
CA TRP A 393 2.02 -5.43 -14.48
C TRP A 393 0.98 -6.30 -15.21
N ALA A 394 -0.01 -5.67 -15.86
CA ALA A 394 -1.05 -6.36 -16.62
C ALA A 394 -0.44 -7.22 -17.73
N TRP A 395 0.45 -6.64 -18.53
CA TRP A 395 1.17 -7.38 -19.57
C TRP A 395 1.99 -8.53 -18.99
N TRP A 396 2.68 -8.31 -17.87
CA TRP A 396 3.43 -9.37 -17.21
C TRP A 396 2.51 -10.52 -16.74
N VAL A 397 1.34 -10.23 -16.16
CA VAL A 397 0.37 -11.26 -15.76
C VAL A 397 -0.12 -12.04 -16.99
N ASP A 398 -0.51 -11.35 -18.06
CA ASP A 398 -1.00 -11.97 -19.30
C ASP A 398 0.03 -12.90 -19.95
N GLN A 399 1.33 -12.61 -19.80
CA GLN A 399 2.40 -13.42 -20.40
C GLN A 399 2.96 -14.52 -19.49
N ASN A 400 2.88 -14.36 -18.16
CA ASN A 400 3.65 -15.21 -17.23
C ASN A 400 2.79 -16.00 -16.25
N ILE A 401 1.49 -15.74 -16.15
CA ILE A 401 0.60 -16.44 -15.21
C ILE A 401 -0.36 -17.36 -15.97
N ASP A 402 -0.29 -18.66 -15.68
CA ASP A 402 -1.30 -19.62 -16.12
C ASP A 402 -2.55 -19.51 -15.25
N THR A 403 -3.56 -18.77 -15.73
CA THR A 403 -4.82 -18.53 -15.01
C THR A 403 -5.78 -19.72 -14.97
N ASN A 404 -5.44 -20.84 -15.62
CA ASN A 404 -6.14 -22.11 -15.40
C ASN A 404 -5.73 -22.74 -14.07
N ARG A 405 -4.49 -22.50 -13.62
CA ARG A 405 -3.95 -23.00 -12.36
C ARG A 405 -4.01 -21.94 -11.25
N THR A 406 -3.65 -20.71 -11.58
CA THR A 406 -3.47 -19.62 -10.63
C THR A 406 -4.67 -18.67 -10.59
N GLN A 407 -5.16 -18.38 -9.39
CA GLN A 407 -6.19 -17.35 -9.18
C GLN A 407 -5.52 -16.03 -8.83
N VAL A 408 -5.69 -15.02 -9.70
CA VAL A 408 -5.10 -13.69 -9.53
C VAL A 408 -6.14 -12.73 -8.97
N PHE A 409 -5.79 -12.07 -7.89
CA PHE A 409 -6.56 -11.01 -7.25
C PHE A 409 -5.80 -9.68 -7.33
N PHE A 410 -6.53 -8.59 -7.52
CA PHE A 410 -6.02 -7.25 -7.26
C PHE A 410 -6.84 -6.63 -6.15
N ARG A 411 -6.16 -6.23 -5.06
CA ARG A 411 -6.78 -5.65 -3.89
C ARG A 411 -6.77 -4.13 -3.99
N GLY A 412 -7.96 -3.54 -3.86
CA GLY A 412 -8.21 -2.11 -4.00
C GLY A 412 -7.43 -1.23 -3.00
N TYR A 413 -7.62 0.08 -3.13
CA TYR A 413 -6.93 1.05 -2.30
C TYR A 413 -7.44 0.98 -0.86
N SER A 414 -6.54 1.12 0.11
CA SER A 414 -6.92 1.20 1.53
C SER A 414 -6.96 2.67 1.92
N GLN A 415 -8.08 3.15 2.46
CA GLN A 415 -8.18 4.57 2.78
C GLN A 415 -7.35 4.95 4.02
N SER A 416 -6.73 6.13 3.95
CA SER A 416 -6.11 6.81 5.07
C SER A 416 -7.07 7.86 5.65
N HIS A 417 -7.01 8.09 6.96
CA HIS A 417 -7.93 9.01 7.66
C HIS A 417 -7.16 10.02 8.52
N PHE A 418 -6.55 11.03 7.89
CA PHE A 418 -5.91 12.12 8.61
C PHE A 418 -6.88 13.30 8.79
N SER A 419 -7.05 13.75 10.03
CA SER A 419 -7.80 14.95 10.40
C SER A 419 -6.84 16.06 10.84
N GLY A 420 -7.16 17.32 10.54
CA GLY A 420 -6.37 18.48 10.99
C GLY A 420 -5.03 18.70 10.28
N GLY A 421 -4.67 17.87 9.30
CA GLY A 421 -3.43 17.97 8.54
C GLY A 421 -3.19 16.74 7.66
N GLN A 422 -2.09 16.73 6.90
CA GLN A 422 -1.61 15.54 6.18
C GLN A 422 -0.71 14.70 7.09
N TRP A 423 -0.36 13.50 6.64
CA TRP A 423 0.54 12.59 7.36
C TRP A 423 1.89 13.21 7.76
N ASN A 424 2.38 14.19 7.01
CA ASN A 424 3.65 14.91 7.25
C ASN A 424 3.48 16.32 7.81
N SER A 425 2.25 16.77 8.07
CA SER A 425 1.95 18.13 8.51
C SER A 425 1.01 18.19 9.72
N GLY A 426 1.05 17.17 10.57
CA GLY A 426 0.33 17.14 11.84
C GLY A 426 -1.09 16.54 11.77
N GLY A 427 -1.40 15.76 10.73
CA GLY A 427 -2.66 15.02 10.66
C GLY A 427 -2.77 13.93 11.74
N GLN A 428 -3.99 13.72 12.25
CA GLN A 428 -4.28 12.86 13.39
C GLN A 428 -5.51 11.98 13.18
N CYS A 429 -5.62 10.89 13.94
CA CYS A 429 -6.75 9.95 14.00
C CYS A 429 -6.93 9.29 15.38
N ASP A 430 -6.24 9.77 16.42
CA ASP A 430 -6.25 9.21 17.79
C ASP A 430 -7.60 9.37 18.51
N ARG A 431 -8.47 10.24 18.00
CA ARG A 431 -9.78 10.54 18.59
C ARG A 431 -10.92 9.74 17.98
N GLU A 432 -10.63 8.87 17.02
CA GLU A 432 -11.63 8.11 16.29
C GLU A 432 -11.80 6.71 16.91
N SER A 433 -12.96 6.45 17.51
CA SER A 433 -13.30 5.14 18.11
C SER A 433 -14.51 4.45 17.47
N GLU A 434 -15.16 5.12 16.51
CA GLU A 434 -16.36 4.62 15.81
C GLU A 434 -16.21 4.83 14.29
N PRO A 435 -16.79 3.92 13.48
CA PRO A 435 -16.84 4.09 12.03
C PRO A 435 -17.57 5.37 11.60
N ILE A 436 -17.42 5.73 10.33
CA ILE A 436 -18.30 6.68 9.66
C ILE A 436 -19.66 6.00 9.46
N PHE A 437 -20.74 6.62 9.95
CA PHE A 437 -22.11 6.15 9.69
C PHE A 437 -22.82 7.00 8.65
N ASN A 438 -22.44 8.27 8.52
CA ASN A 438 -23.02 9.18 7.55
C ASN A 438 -22.15 9.22 6.28
N GLU A 439 -22.69 8.67 5.19
CA GLU A 439 -22.02 8.52 3.90
C GLU A 439 -21.53 9.85 3.29
N THR A 440 -22.08 11.00 3.72
CA THR A 440 -21.63 12.31 3.23
C THR A 440 -20.19 12.65 3.65
N TYR A 441 -19.67 11.99 4.69
CA TYR A 441 -18.28 12.15 5.15
C TYR A 441 -17.30 11.23 4.43
N LEU A 442 -17.78 10.32 3.58
CA LEU A 442 -16.92 9.44 2.82
C LEU A 442 -16.16 10.22 1.74
N GLN A 443 -14.93 9.79 1.50
CA GLN A 443 -14.06 10.38 0.51
C GLN A 443 -14.53 10.03 -0.90
N ARG A 444 -14.09 10.85 -1.86
CA ARG A 444 -14.29 10.55 -3.28
C ARG A 444 -13.46 9.32 -3.66
N TYR A 445 -14.04 8.49 -4.53
CA TYR A 445 -13.35 7.32 -5.03
C TYR A 445 -12.03 7.71 -5.74
N PRO A 446 -10.88 7.16 -5.33
CA PRO A 446 -9.57 7.58 -5.82
C PRO A 446 -9.41 7.40 -7.34
N ALA A 447 -8.87 8.42 -8.02
CA ALA A 447 -8.60 8.35 -9.46
C ALA A 447 -7.67 7.17 -9.84
N LYS A 448 -6.71 6.82 -8.96
CA LYS A 448 -5.83 5.65 -9.12
C LYS A 448 -6.62 4.35 -9.25
N MET A 449 -7.74 4.18 -8.54
CA MET A 449 -8.54 2.96 -8.66
C MET A 449 -9.30 2.86 -9.97
N ARG A 450 -9.77 3.99 -10.52
CA ARG A 450 -10.34 4.01 -11.88
C ARG A 450 -9.31 3.60 -12.93
N VAL A 451 -8.07 4.05 -12.78
CA VAL A 451 -6.97 3.60 -13.65
C VAL A 451 -6.73 2.10 -13.53
N ALA A 452 -6.74 1.55 -12.30
CA ALA A 452 -6.57 0.12 -12.10
C ALA A 452 -7.70 -0.70 -12.74
N GLU A 453 -8.95 -0.26 -12.56
CA GLU A 453 -10.13 -0.87 -13.19
C GLU A 453 -10.02 -0.86 -14.73
N GLU A 454 -9.68 0.29 -15.32
CA GLU A 454 -9.50 0.42 -16.77
C GLU A 454 -8.36 -0.45 -17.33
N VAL A 455 -7.29 -0.67 -16.56
CA VAL A 455 -6.19 -1.55 -16.96
C VAL A 455 -6.63 -3.01 -16.86
N MET A 456 -7.25 -3.42 -15.75
CA MET A 456 -7.73 -4.80 -15.56
C MET A 456 -8.79 -5.19 -16.59
N GLN A 457 -9.66 -4.27 -17.00
CA GLN A 457 -10.65 -4.51 -18.07
C GLN A 457 -10.02 -4.85 -19.43
N LYS A 458 -8.75 -4.52 -19.65
CA LYS A 458 -8.03 -4.76 -20.91
C LYS A 458 -7.14 -5.99 -20.87
N MET A 459 -7.04 -6.66 -19.73
CA MET A 459 -6.23 -7.87 -19.56
C MET A 459 -6.88 -9.05 -20.26
N THR A 460 -6.07 -9.95 -20.83
CA THR A 460 -6.55 -11.24 -21.34
C THR A 460 -6.69 -12.25 -20.20
N SER A 461 -5.82 -12.18 -19.21
CA SER A 461 -5.91 -13.01 -18.00
C SER A 461 -7.00 -12.49 -17.05
N PRO A 462 -7.92 -13.36 -16.59
CA PRO A 462 -8.94 -12.96 -15.64
C PRO A 462 -8.33 -12.60 -14.28
N VAL A 463 -8.61 -11.38 -13.82
CA VAL A 463 -8.23 -10.88 -12.49
C VAL A 463 -9.49 -10.59 -11.68
N SER A 464 -9.52 -11.09 -10.45
CA SER A 464 -10.60 -10.81 -9.50
C SER A 464 -10.29 -9.53 -8.72
N TYR A 465 -11.11 -8.50 -8.90
CA TYR A 465 -10.92 -7.24 -8.20
C TYR A 465 -11.58 -7.26 -6.83
N MET A 466 -10.78 -7.12 -5.76
CA MET A 466 -11.30 -6.93 -4.42
C MET A 466 -11.49 -5.43 -4.16
N ASN A 467 -12.69 -4.90 -4.45
CA ASN A 467 -12.98 -3.46 -4.30
C ASN A 467 -13.19 -3.05 -2.83
N ILE A 468 -12.12 -3.12 -2.05
CA ILE A 468 -12.15 -2.78 -0.62
C ILE A 468 -12.11 -1.25 -0.35
N THR A 469 -12.04 -0.43 -1.40
CA THR A 469 -11.76 1.00 -1.22
C THR A 469 -12.87 1.71 -0.47
N ARG A 470 -14.13 1.46 -0.86
CA ARG A 470 -15.27 2.07 -0.18
C ARG A 470 -15.46 1.52 1.23
N LEU A 471 -15.35 0.20 1.42
CA LEU A 471 -15.56 -0.41 2.73
C LEU A 471 -14.51 0.04 3.76
N THR A 472 -13.27 0.32 3.35
CA THR A 472 -12.22 0.82 4.26
C THR A 472 -12.40 2.28 4.64
N ASP A 473 -13.01 3.10 3.78
CA ASP A 473 -13.30 4.52 4.02
C ASP A 473 -14.23 4.74 5.23
N TYR A 474 -15.07 3.76 5.55
CA TYR A 474 -15.89 3.82 6.75
C TYR A 474 -15.07 3.72 8.04
N ARG A 475 -13.86 3.16 8.00
CA ARG A 475 -13.19 2.59 9.17
C ARG A 475 -12.16 3.49 9.82
N LYS A 476 -12.40 4.80 9.87
CA LYS A 476 -11.51 5.76 10.55
C LYS A 476 -11.12 5.38 11.99
N ASP A 477 -11.93 4.55 12.65
CA ASP A 477 -11.70 4.01 13.99
C ASP A 477 -10.53 3.02 14.10
N ALA A 478 -10.16 2.30 13.04
CA ALA A 478 -9.35 1.08 13.19
C ALA A 478 -7.84 1.25 12.91
N HIS A 479 -7.35 2.49 12.78
CA HIS A 479 -5.93 2.78 12.56
C HIS A 479 -5.10 2.67 13.86
N PRO A 480 -3.80 2.32 13.78
CA PRO A 480 -2.91 2.35 14.93
C PRO A 480 -2.80 3.71 15.59
N SER A 481 -2.81 4.79 14.81
CA SER A 481 -2.66 6.16 15.30
C SER A 481 -1.37 6.29 16.13
N ILE A 482 -1.47 6.73 17.38
CA ILE A 482 -0.41 6.80 18.39
C ILE A 482 0.07 5.40 18.80
N TYR A 483 -0.82 4.41 18.82
CA TYR A 483 -0.53 3.04 19.26
C TYR A 483 0.31 2.21 18.27
N ARG A 484 0.97 2.85 17.30
CA ARG A 484 1.96 2.22 16.42
C ARG A 484 3.30 1.94 17.12
N MET A 485 3.61 2.67 18.20
CA MET A 485 4.81 2.45 19.00
C MET A 485 4.61 2.96 20.42
N LYS A 486 5.52 2.58 21.32
CA LYS A 486 5.65 3.26 22.61
C LYS A 486 6.24 4.66 22.37
N HIS A 487 5.66 5.68 22.99
CA HIS A 487 6.16 7.04 22.93
C HIS A 487 7.12 7.32 24.08
N GLU A 488 8.28 7.86 23.75
CA GLU A 488 9.30 8.34 24.69
C GLU A 488 9.51 9.86 24.57
N SER A 489 8.98 10.50 23.52
CA SER A 489 9.07 11.94 23.28
C SER A 489 7.80 12.56 22.67
N GLU A 490 7.62 13.87 22.83
CA GLU A 490 6.51 14.65 22.26
C GLU A 490 6.46 14.61 20.72
N ALA A 491 7.63 14.52 20.06
CA ALA A 491 7.71 14.39 18.61
C ALA A 491 7.10 13.06 18.12
N GLU A 492 7.22 11.99 18.91
CA GLU A 492 6.64 10.69 18.57
C GLU A 492 5.12 10.65 18.74
N TRP A 493 4.57 11.43 19.68
CA TRP A 493 3.12 11.62 19.85
C TRP A 493 2.49 12.30 18.64
N ASN A 494 3.20 13.22 18.01
CA ASN A 494 2.74 13.94 16.82
C ASN A 494 2.87 13.12 15.53
N SER A 495 3.54 11.96 15.55
CA SER A 495 3.69 11.07 14.40
C SER A 495 2.74 9.87 14.50
N GLN A 496 1.51 10.08 14.02
CA GLN A 496 0.45 9.06 14.03
C GLN A 496 0.43 8.25 12.73
N ASP A 497 0.08 6.97 12.83
CA ASP A 497 -0.21 6.13 11.67
C ASP A 497 -1.72 6.02 11.43
N CYS A 498 -2.19 6.83 10.48
CA CYS A 498 -3.58 6.82 10.02
C CYS A 498 -3.70 6.22 8.62
N SER A 499 -2.79 5.31 8.25
CA SER A 499 -2.79 4.63 6.94
C SER A 499 -2.84 3.12 7.06
N HIS A 500 -2.09 2.53 7.99
CA HIS A 500 -2.14 1.10 8.28
C HIS A 500 -3.25 0.77 9.28
N TRP A 501 -3.44 -0.50 9.60
CA TRP A 501 -4.53 -0.97 10.44
C TRP A 501 -4.04 -1.76 11.64
N CYS A 502 -4.73 -1.56 12.76
CA CYS A 502 -4.59 -2.44 13.92
C CYS A 502 -4.91 -3.89 13.53
N LEU A 503 -4.17 -4.83 14.11
CA LEU A 503 -4.45 -6.27 14.03
C LEU A 503 -4.72 -6.86 15.43
N PRO A 504 -5.79 -7.66 15.62
CA PRO A 504 -6.91 -7.90 14.69
C PRO A 504 -7.70 -6.62 14.34
N GLY A 505 -8.36 -6.61 13.18
CA GLY A 505 -9.04 -5.42 12.66
C GLY A 505 -9.48 -5.52 11.20
N VAL A 506 -9.45 -4.39 10.49
CA VAL A 506 -9.94 -4.25 9.11
C VAL A 506 -9.33 -5.27 8.12
N PRO A 507 -8.01 -5.57 8.15
CA PRO A 507 -7.43 -6.57 7.25
C PRO A 507 -7.96 -7.99 7.45
N ASP A 508 -8.49 -8.32 8.64
CA ASP A 508 -9.15 -9.62 8.86
C ASP A 508 -10.40 -9.74 7.98
N THR A 509 -11.12 -8.62 7.78
CA THR A 509 -12.30 -8.58 6.89
C THR A 509 -11.88 -8.68 5.43
N TRP A 510 -10.73 -8.13 5.03
CA TRP A 510 -10.22 -8.33 3.67
C TRP A 510 -9.94 -9.81 3.40
N ASN A 511 -9.40 -10.54 4.39
CA ASN A 511 -9.14 -11.96 4.27
C ASN A 511 -10.44 -12.80 4.29
N GLU A 512 -11.47 -12.39 5.02
CA GLU A 512 -12.82 -12.96 4.91
C GLU A 512 -13.40 -12.78 3.51
N LEU A 513 -13.24 -11.59 2.92
CA LEU A 513 -13.68 -11.31 1.55
C LEU A 513 -12.87 -12.10 0.51
N LEU A 514 -11.57 -12.30 0.72
CA LEU A 514 -10.75 -13.19 -0.11
C LEU A 514 -11.29 -14.62 -0.05
N TYR A 515 -11.55 -15.14 1.14
CA TYR A 515 -12.13 -16.47 1.34
C TYR A 515 -13.48 -16.62 0.64
N ALA A 516 -14.39 -15.66 0.84
CA ALA A 516 -15.69 -15.64 0.19
C ALA A 516 -15.56 -15.57 -1.34
N SER A 517 -14.65 -14.74 -1.86
CA SER A 517 -14.40 -14.62 -3.30
C SER A 517 -13.86 -15.92 -3.90
N LEU A 518 -12.92 -16.60 -3.22
CA LEU A 518 -12.39 -17.88 -3.66
C LEU A 518 -13.48 -18.95 -3.75
N LEU A 519 -14.37 -19.01 -2.75
CA LEU A 519 -15.53 -19.91 -2.75
C LEU A 519 -16.55 -19.54 -3.86
N GLN A 520 -16.76 -18.24 -4.10
CA GLN A 520 -17.67 -17.75 -5.14
C GLN A 520 -17.16 -18.12 -6.55
N LEU A 521 -15.86 -17.97 -6.79
CA LEU A 521 -15.21 -18.35 -8.04
C LEU A 521 -15.20 -19.87 -8.25
N GLY A 522 -15.05 -20.64 -7.16
CA GLY A 522 -15.15 -22.10 -7.21
C GLY A 522 -14.11 -22.74 -8.15
N LYS A 523 -12.87 -22.24 -8.17
CA LYS A 523 -11.80 -22.79 -9.02
C LYS A 523 -10.87 -23.72 -8.22
N GLY A 524 -10.36 -24.78 -8.87
CA GLY A 524 -9.44 -25.73 -8.24
C GLY A 524 -10.02 -26.36 -6.96
N THR A 525 -9.26 -26.31 -5.87
CA THR A 525 -9.64 -26.80 -4.54
C THR A 525 -10.74 -25.96 -3.86
N TRP A 526 -11.18 -24.86 -4.47
CA TRP A 526 -12.19 -23.95 -3.94
C TRP A 526 -13.61 -24.23 -4.43
N LYS A 527 -13.80 -25.27 -5.26
CA LYS A 527 -15.12 -25.76 -5.63
C LYS A 527 -15.93 -26.13 -4.38
N SER A 528 -17.22 -25.78 -4.36
CA SER A 528 -18.17 -26.36 -3.40
C SER A 528 -18.26 -27.86 -3.68
N LEU A 529 -18.09 -28.67 -2.64
CA LEU A 529 -18.33 -30.13 -2.72
C LEU A 529 -19.81 -30.42 -3.01
#